data_AF-A0AAI8QGV4-F1
#
_entry.id   AF-A0AAI8QGV4-F1
#
_cell.length_a   1.000
_cell.length_b   1.000
_cell.length_c   1.000
_cell.angle_alpha   90.00
_cell.angle_beta   90.00
_cell.angle_gamma   90.00
#
_symmetry.space_group_name_H-M   'P 1'
#
loop_
_entity.id
_entity.type
_entity.pdbx_description
1 polymer ?
#
loop_
_entity_poly.entity_id
_entity_poly.type
_entity_poly.pdbx_seq_one_letter_code
_entity_poly.pdbx_strand_id
1 'polypeptide(L)'
;MLFFHKIRFRTALLALLMTFQMSNLYAKTQSPKVPTAYNGTIFIYQTSTPNPLNYNNGKKSLHYMLHPSKKGEFIAFIPIGYYDEGVKTLHSPKQTESSPQTIKILQKDYPKKEQINVANDKVSYSNEVAKRIEQEKNAAVKTYATVTKGRLWDKPFIKPLDSAITSPYGSARIFNGKVNSYHGGTDLRASIGTPILATNDGKVALVQDRYLSGKSIYIDHGSSVYSVYFHLDEFLVKQGDMVKQGQVIAKSGDTGRVSGAHLHFGIVVNGTNVDAMDFIEQVNALF
;
A
#
# COMPACT_ATOMS: atom_id res chain seq x y z
N MET A 1 10.93 -96.25 -35.53
CA MET A 1 9.83 -96.00 -36.48
C MET A 1 9.08 -94.74 -36.00
N LEU A 2 9.17 -93.65 -36.78
CA LEU A 2 8.32 -92.43 -36.84
C LEU A 2 8.07 -91.60 -35.55
N PHE A 3 8.53 -90.34 -35.41
CA PHE A 3 8.23 -89.05 -36.09
C PHE A 3 7.24 -88.14 -35.32
N PHE A 4 7.74 -86.95 -34.93
CA PHE A 4 7.14 -85.62 -34.66
C PHE A 4 5.94 -85.42 -33.69
N HIS A 5 6.07 -84.45 -32.75
CA HIS A 5 5.60 -83.06 -32.94
C HIS A 5 6.02 -82.08 -31.81
N LYS A 6 6.12 -80.81 -32.21
CA LYS A 6 6.51 -79.58 -31.49
C LYS A 6 5.62 -79.23 -30.28
N ILE A 7 6.11 -78.38 -29.37
CA ILE A 7 5.48 -77.08 -29.00
C ILE A 7 6.52 -76.15 -28.31
N ARG A 8 6.50 -74.88 -28.74
CA ARG A 8 7.29 -73.71 -28.33
C ARG A 8 6.84 -73.17 -26.97
N PHE A 9 7.74 -72.52 -26.20
CA PHE A 9 7.54 -71.40 -25.25
C PHE A 9 8.86 -71.26 -24.45
N ARG A 10 9.57 -70.14 -24.22
CA ARG A 10 9.35 -68.69 -24.31
C ARG A 10 10.69 -67.99 -24.56
N THR A 11 10.78 -67.15 -25.58
CA THR A 11 11.62 -65.95 -25.58
C THR A 11 10.81 -64.80 -24.98
N ALA A 12 11.52 -63.73 -24.56
CA ALA A 12 11.03 -62.46 -24.03
C ALA A 12 10.89 -62.35 -22.49
N LEU A 13 12.05 -62.21 -21.83
CA LEU A 13 12.15 -61.45 -20.58
C LEU A 13 13.23 -60.37 -20.75
N LEU A 14 12.99 -59.41 -21.64
CA LEU A 14 13.87 -58.24 -21.78
C LEU A 14 13.11 -57.05 -22.41
N ALA A 15 12.02 -56.61 -21.78
CA ALA A 15 11.32 -55.38 -22.19
C ALA A 15 10.45 -54.76 -21.08
N LEU A 16 10.88 -54.83 -19.81
CA LEU A 16 10.11 -54.22 -18.72
C LEU A 16 10.99 -53.57 -17.63
N LEU A 17 12.13 -53.00 -18.03
CA LEU A 17 12.97 -52.20 -17.12
C LEU A 17 13.49 -50.90 -17.76
N MET A 18 12.83 -50.42 -18.82
CA MET A 18 13.15 -49.13 -19.44
C MET A 18 11.91 -48.27 -19.74
N THR A 19 10.87 -48.37 -18.91
CA THR A 19 9.74 -47.43 -18.96
C THR A 19 9.42 -46.79 -17.62
N PHE A 20 10.11 -47.18 -16.54
CA PHE A 20 9.93 -46.61 -15.21
C PHE A 20 10.94 -45.51 -14.83
N GLN A 21 11.76 -45.04 -15.78
CA GLN A 21 12.68 -43.89 -15.57
C GLN A 21 12.34 -42.64 -16.41
N MET A 22 11.28 -42.66 -17.22
CA MET A 22 10.89 -41.48 -18.03
C MET A 22 9.60 -40.80 -17.58
N SER A 23 8.90 -41.31 -16.56
CA SER A 23 7.69 -40.68 -16.01
C SER A 23 7.97 -39.66 -14.89
N ASN A 24 9.20 -39.60 -14.35
CA ASN A 24 9.59 -38.64 -13.31
C ASN A 24 10.31 -37.37 -13.83
N LEU A 25 10.48 -37.23 -15.15
CA LEU A 25 11.07 -36.02 -15.76
C LEU A 25 10.04 -35.06 -16.38
N TYR A 26 8.75 -35.37 -16.24
CA TYR A 26 7.64 -34.46 -16.58
C TYR A 26 6.93 -33.94 -15.33
N ALA A 27 7.69 -33.63 -14.27
CA ALA A 27 7.26 -32.59 -13.36
C ALA A 27 7.24 -31.29 -14.16
N LYS A 28 6.07 -30.95 -14.69
CA LYS A 28 5.77 -29.72 -15.41
C LYS A 28 6.28 -28.56 -14.55
N THR A 29 7.49 -28.08 -14.84
CA THR A 29 8.04 -26.85 -14.28
C THR A 29 7.20 -25.71 -14.82
N GLN A 30 6.04 -25.49 -14.21
CA GLN A 30 5.34 -24.22 -14.38
C GLN A 30 6.34 -23.16 -13.92
N SER A 31 6.81 -22.35 -14.86
CA SER A 31 7.60 -21.16 -14.54
C SER A 31 6.90 -20.44 -13.40
N PRO A 32 7.62 -20.03 -12.35
CA PRO A 32 7.01 -19.40 -11.18
C PRO A 32 6.12 -18.25 -11.64
N LYS A 33 4.84 -18.28 -11.24
CA LYS A 33 3.87 -17.26 -11.60
C LYS A 33 4.40 -15.91 -11.11
N VAL A 34 4.59 -14.97 -12.04
CA VAL A 34 5.05 -13.62 -11.70
C VAL A 34 4.06 -13.01 -10.70
N PRO A 35 4.52 -12.53 -9.53
CA PRO A 35 3.66 -11.90 -8.55
C PRO A 35 2.90 -10.71 -9.15
N THR A 36 1.65 -10.52 -8.73
CA THR A 36 0.78 -9.44 -9.21
C THR A 36 0.32 -8.56 -8.07
N ALA A 37 0.12 -7.27 -8.34
CA ALA A 37 -0.53 -6.34 -7.43
C ALA A 37 -1.35 -5.31 -8.22
N TYR A 38 -2.39 -4.74 -7.62
CA TYR A 38 -3.20 -3.73 -8.27
C TYR A 38 -2.61 -2.34 -8.06
N ASN A 39 -2.77 -1.45 -9.04
CA ASN A 39 -2.44 -0.04 -8.84
C ASN A 39 -3.26 0.55 -7.70
N GLY A 40 -2.63 1.43 -6.91
CA GLY A 40 -3.18 2.01 -5.70
C GLY A 40 -3.20 1.12 -4.46
N THR A 41 -2.66 -0.11 -4.50
CA THR A 41 -2.56 -0.99 -3.32
C THR A 41 -1.11 -1.10 -2.83
N ILE A 42 -0.89 -1.89 -1.78
CA ILE A 42 0.45 -2.41 -1.46
C ILE A 42 0.65 -3.81 -2.05
N PHE A 43 1.92 -4.16 -2.23
CA PHE A 43 2.39 -5.55 -2.33
C PHE A 43 3.21 -5.86 -1.07
N ILE A 44 2.87 -6.95 -0.38
CA ILE A 44 3.59 -7.40 0.81
C ILE A 44 4.70 -8.35 0.37
N TYR A 45 5.93 -7.87 0.45
CA TYR A 45 7.12 -8.67 0.17
C TYR A 45 7.55 -9.41 1.44
N GLN A 46 7.50 -10.75 1.44
CA GLN A 46 7.92 -11.59 2.57
C GLN A 46 9.23 -12.31 2.26
N THR A 47 10.14 -12.38 3.23
CA THR A 47 11.43 -13.10 3.12
C THR A 47 11.98 -13.49 4.49
N SER A 48 12.71 -14.61 4.56
CA SER A 48 13.56 -14.96 5.72
C SER A 48 14.93 -14.27 5.68
N THR A 49 15.29 -13.67 4.54
CA THR A 49 16.59 -13.00 4.31
C THR A 49 16.35 -11.57 3.79
N PRO A 50 16.32 -10.54 4.67
CA PRO A 50 15.96 -9.16 4.32
C PRO A 50 17.12 -8.43 3.62
N ASN A 51 17.50 -8.93 2.44
CA ASN A 51 18.55 -8.32 1.63
C ASN A 51 18.13 -6.91 1.19
N PRO A 52 19.02 -5.91 1.22
CA PRO A 52 18.68 -4.57 0.74
C PRO A 52 18.18 -4.63 -0.69
N LEU A 53 17.00 -4.05 -0.93
CA LEU A 53 16.39 -3.94 -2.25
C LEU A 53 15.90 -2.51 -2.46
N ASN A 54 16.03 -2.03 -3.68
CA ASN A 54 15.52 -0.73 -4.11
C ASN A 54 14.57 -0.89 -5.29
N TYR A 55 13.67 0.08 -5.45
CA TYR A 55 12.78 0.21 -6.59
C TYR A 55 12.76 1.65 -7.09
N ASN A 56 12.03 1.89 -8.18
CA ASN A 56 11.91 3.21 -8.80
C ASN A 56 13.29 3.76 -9.23
N ASN A 57 14.04 2.95 -9.96
CA ASN A 57 15.40 3.25 -10.44
C ASN A 57 16.37 3.58 -9.29
N GLY A 58 16.30 2.84 -8.19
CA GLY A 58 17.21 2.99 -7.05
C GLY A 58 16.85 4.12 -6.07
N LYS A 59 15.84 4.95 -6.38
CA LYS A 59 15.46 6.12 -5.57
C LYS A 59 14.75 5.79 -4.26
N LYS A 60 14.18 4.58 -4.15
CA LYS A 60 13.41 4.14 -2.99
C LYS A 60 13.94 2.81 -2.50
N SER A 61 14.33 2.75 -1.23
CA SER A 61 14.70 1.50 -0.56
C SER A 61 13.48 0.82 0.05
N LEU A 62 13.51 -0.51 0.11
CA LEU A 62 12.59 -1.31 0.91
C LEU A 62 12.93 -1.17 2.40
N HIS A 63 11.89 -1.01 3.22
CA HIS A 63 12.00 -0.92 4.67
C HIS A 63 11.44 -2.18 5.30
N TYR A 64 12.34 -3.10 5.65
CA TYR A 64 11.97 -4.38 6.28
C TYR A 64 11.51 -4.18 7.72
N MET A 65 10.56 -5.02 8.14
CA MET A 65 10.09 -5.15 9.51
C MET A 65 9.83 -6.63 9.81
N LEU A 66 9.84 -7.02 11.09
CA LEU A 66 9.50 -8.39 11.49
C LEU A 66 8.04 -8.70 11.13
N HIS A 67 7.81 -9.92 10.63
CA HIS A 67 6.45 -10.41 10.38
C HIS A 67 5.68 -10.49 11.71
N PRO A 68 4.39 -10.06 11.77
CA PRO A 68 3.57 -10.10 12.99
C PRO A 68 3.45 -11.47 13.64
N SER A 69 3.12 -12.51 12.86
CA SER A 69 2.84 -13.86 13.37
C SER A 69 3.92 -14.91 13.08
N LYS A 70 4.84 -14.68 12.13
CA LYS A 70 5.84 -15.67 11.70
C LYS A 70 7.24 -15.34 12.22
N LYS A 71 7.70 -16.10 13.21
CA LYS A 71 9.03 -15.91 13.82
C LYS A 71 10.15 -16.12 12.79
N GLY A 72 11.10 -15.19 12.74
CA GLY A 72 12.25 -15.25 11.82
C GLY A 72 11.98 -14.78 10.40
N GLU A 73 10.72 -14.43 10.08
CA GLU A 73 10.34 -13.87 8.79
C GLU A 73 10.26 -12.35 8.85
N PHE A 74 10.55 -11.72 7.73
CA PHE A 74 10.47 -10.28 7.53
C PHE A 74 9.45 -9.96 6.44
N ILE A 75 8.84 -8.79 6.56
CA ILE A 75 7.98 -8.20 5.54
C ILE A 75 8.49 -6.81 5.17
N ALA A 76 8.23 -6.38 3.94
CA ALA A 76 8.35 -4.99 3.50
C ALA A 76 7.12 -4.64 2.65
N PHE A 77 6.64 -3.40 2.78
CA PHE A 77 5.53 -2.92 1.97
C PHE A 77 6.04 -2.17 0.76
N ILE A 78 5.61 -2.62 -0.43
CA ILE A 78 5.95 -2.00 -1.70
C ILE A 78 4.67 -1.32 -2.21
N PRO A 79 4.59 0.02 -2.21
CA PRO A 79 3.43 0.71 -2.73
C PRO A 79 3.38 0.57 -4.26
N ILE A 80 2.20 0.25 -4.77
CA ILE A 80 1.85 0.39 -6.18
C ILE A 80 1.00 1.66 -6.28
N GLY A 81 1.56 2.72 -6.83
CA GLY A 81 0.87 4.01 -6.92
C GLY A 81 -0.36 3.94 -7.83
N TYR A 82 -1.29 4.90 -7.67
CA TYR A 82 -2.48 5.00 -8.52
C TYR A 82 -2.15 5.01 -10.03
N TYR A 83 -1.09 5.73 -10.43
CA TYR A 83 -0.67 5.83 -11.83
C TYR A 83 0.35 4.76 -12.25
N ASP A 84 0.71 3.82 -11.37
CA ASP A 84 1.66 2.78 -11.72
C ASP A 84 1.01 1.79 -12.71
N GLU A 85 1.77 1.37 -13.71
CA GLU A 85 1.35 0.41 -14.73
C GLU A 85 2.52 -0.51 -15.15
N GLY A 86 2.22 -1.55 -15.91
CA GLY A 86 3.23 -2.46 -16.44
C GLY A 86 3.87 -3.35 -15.38
N VAL A 87 5.17 -3.14 -15.11
CA VAL A 87 5.97 -3.97 -14.19
C VAL A 87 6.76 -3.09 -13.24
N LYS A 88 6.70 -3.40 -11.95
CA LYS A 88 7.58 -2.82 -10.93
C LYS A 88 8.75 -3.76 -10.68
N THR A 89 9.96 -3.23 -10.77
CA THR A 89 11.21 -4.00 -10.66
C THR A 89 11.94 -3.65 -9.37
N LEU A 90 12.40 -4.69 -8.66
CA LEU A 90 13.22 -4.60 -7.45
C LEU A 90 14.66 -5.00 -7.79
N HIS A 91 15.61 -4.19 -7.34
CA HIS A 91 17.03 -4.34 -7.62
C HIS A 91 17.82 -4.44 -6.33
N SER A 92 18.80 -5.33 -6.28
CA SER A 92 19.85 -5.29 -5.26
C SER A 92 20.74 -4.06 -5.49
N PRO A 93 21.07 -3.27 -4.46
CA PRO A 93 22.06 -2.19 -4.55
C PRO A 93 23.47 -2.70 -4.87
N LYS A 94 23.77 -3.95 -4.51
CA LYS A 94 25.02 -4.62 -4.87
C LYS A 94 24.82 -5.28 -6.23
N GLN A 95 25.64 -4.93 -7.23
CA GLN A 95 25.63 -5.46 -8.60
C GLN A 95 26.00 -6.96 -8.70
N THR A 96 25.56 -7.80 -7.76
CA THR A 96 25.63 -9.25 -7.91
C THR A 96 24.55 -9.68 -8.89
N GLU A 97 24.89 -10.59 -9.81
CA GLU A 97 24.08 -11.12 -10.93
C GLU A 97 22.76 -11.83 -10.55
N SER A 98 22.10 -11.46 -9.45
CA SER A 98 20.75 -11.95 -9.16
C SER A 98 19.76 -11.28 -10.11
N SER A 99 19.01 -12.08 -10.86
CA SER A 99 17.90 -11.60 -11.69
C SER A 99 16.97 -10.66 -10.90
N PRO A 100 16.58 -9.51 -11.47
CA PRO A 100 15.71 -8.59 -10.77
C PRO A 100 14.36 -9.23 -10.47
N GLN A 101 13.84 -8.95 -9.27
CA GLN A 101 12.51 -9.42 -8.90
C GLN A 101 11.46 -8.47 -9.47
N THR A 102 10.37 -9.01 -10.02
CA THR A 102 9.37 -8.21 -10.72
C THR A 102 7.97 -8.46 -10.16
N ILE A 103 7.16 -7.40 -10.18
CA ILE A 103 5.74 -7.43 -9.81
C ILE A 103 4.97 -6.89 -11.01
N LYS A 104 4.08 -7.71 -11.58
CA LYS A 104 3.18 -7.27 -12.64
C LYS A 104 2.06 -6.44 -12.03
N ILE A 105 1.85 -5.24 -12.58
CA ILE A 105 0.83 -4.31 -12.10
C ILE A 105 -0.46 -4.54 -12.89
N LEU A 106 -1.54 -4.79 -12.17
CA LEU A 106 -2.89 -4.89 -12.70
C LEU A 106 -3.62 -3.56 -12.46
N GLN A 107 -4.50 -3.17 -13.37
CA GLN A 107 -5.30 -1.96 -13.21
C GLN A 107 -6.61 -2.30 -12.49
N LYS A 108 -6.89 -1.59 -11.39
CA LYS A 108 -8.16 -1.65 -10.66
C LYS A 108 -9.19 -0.81 -11.40
N ASP A 109 -10.43 -1.29 -11.41
CA ASP A 109 -11.56 -0.51 -11.93
C ASP A 109 -12.01 0.47 -10.84
N TYR A 110 -11.53 1.71 -10.95
CA TYR A 110 -11.84 2.76 -9.98
C TYR A 110 -13.23 3.37 -10.24
N PRO A 111 -13.94 3.79 -9.18
CA PRO A 111 -15.27 4.37 -9.31
C PRO A 111 -15.35 5.56 -10.28
N LYS A 112 -16.56 5.76 -10.81
CA LYS A 112 -16.86 6.80 -11.80
C LYS A 112 -16.45 8.19 -11.31
N LYS A 113 -16.14 9.05 -12.28
CA LYS A 113 -15.72 10.43 -12.10
C LYS A 113 -16.68 11.24 -11.21
N GLU A 114 -16.14 11.86 -10.17
CA GLU A 114 -16.85 12.76 -9.26
C GLU A 114 -16.71 14.22 -9.74
N GLN A 115 -17.83 14.93 -9.82
CA GLN A 115 -17.84 16.39 -9.97
C GLN A 115 -18.05 17.04 -8.61
N ILE A 116 -17.09 17.85 -8.19
CA ILE A 116 -17.07 18.43 -6.85
C ILE A 116 -17.05 19.95 -6.96
N ASN A 117 -18.02 20.59 -6.30
CA ASN A 117 -18.08 22.03 -6.16
C ASN A 117 -17.43 22.44 -4.84
N VAL A 118 -16.43 23.31 -4.93
CA VAL A 118 -15.68 23.87 -3.79
C VAL A 118 -15.57 25.39 -3.94
N ALA A 119 -15.16 26.08 -2.88
CA ALA A 119 -14.89 27.52 -2.95
C ALA A 119 -13.88 27.85 -4.07
N ASN A 120 -14.14 28.93 -4.82
CA ASN A 120 -13.38 29.26 -6.04
C ASN A 120 -11.90 29.52 -5.77
N ASP A 121 -11.58 30.09 -4.61
CA ASP A 121 -10.21 30.32 -4.16
C ASP A 121 -9.46 29.00 -3.93
N LYS A 122 -10.14 27.85 -3.80
CA LYS A 122 -9.54 26.51 -3.69
C LYS A 122 -9.27 25.82 -5.02
N VAL A 123 -9.56 26.47 -6.14
CA VAL A 123 -9.28 25.99 -7.50
C VAL A 123 -8.41 26.97 -8.26
N SER A 124 -8.66 28.26 -8.06
CA SER A 124 -7.91 29.36 -8.65
C SER A 124 -7.33 30.21 -7.52
N TYR A 125 -6.04 30.03 -7.24
CA TYR A 125 -5.35 30.69 -6.14
C TYR A 125 -4.42 31.79 -6.62
N SER A 126 -4.13 32.77 -5.74
CA SER A 126 -3.06 33.75 -5.99
C SER A 126 -1.67 33.10 -6.00
N ASN A 127 -0.67 33.79 -6.54
CA ASN A 127 0.72 33.33 -6.52
C ASN A 127 1.27 33.11 -5.09
N GLU A 128 0.81 33.89 -4.11
CA GLU A 128 1.18 33.72 -2.71
C GLU A 128 0.62 32.41 -2.14
N VAL A 129 -0.66 32.13 -2.42
CA VAL A 129 -1.28 30.86 -2.01
C VAL A 129 -0.61 29.68 -2.70
N ALA A 130 -0.26 29.80 -3.99
CA ALA A 130 0.47 28.76 -4.71
C ALA A 130 1.84 28.45 -4.06
N LYS A 131 2.57 29.49 -3.62
CA LYS A 131 3.84 29.33 -2.87
C LYS A 131 3.61 28.62 -1.53
N ARG A 132 2.57 29.00 -0.77
CA ARG A 132 2.20 28.32 0.48
C ARG A 132 1.90 26.84 0.24
N ILE A 133 1.10 26.51 -0.78
CA ILE A 133 0.75 25.12 -1.13
C ILE A 133 2.02 24.31 -1.43
N GLU A 134 2.96 24.87 -2.20
CA GLU A 134 4.20 24.18 -2.53
C GLU A 134 5.10 23.97 -1.30
N GLN A 135 5.19 24.95 -0.40
CA GLN A 135 5.90 24.80 0.87
C GLN A 135 5.28 23.71 1.76
N GLU A 136 3.95 23.69 1.89
CA GLU A 136 3.21 22.69 2.65
C GLU A 136 3.34 21.28 2.06
N LYS A 137 3.43 21.17 0.73
CA LYS A 137 3.72 19.91 0.04
C LYS A 137 5.13 19.44 0.33
N ASN A 138 6.13 20.32 0.25
CA ASN A 138 7.52 19.99 0.54
C ASN A 138 7.72 19.58 2.02
N ALA A 139 7.01 20.22 2.95
CA ALA A 139 7.00 19.81 4.35
C ALA A 139 6.44 18.39 4.55
N ALA A 140 5.34 18.04 3.86
CA ALA A 140 4.80 16.68 3.90
C ALA A 140 5.76 15.65 3.27
N VAL A 141 6.38 15.97 2.12
CA VAL A 141 7.40 15.10 1.49
C VAL A 141 8.59 14.86 2.43
N LYS A 142 9.05 15.91 3.13
CA LYS A 142 10.12 15.79 4.14
C LYS A 142 9.69 14.93 5.33
N THR A 143 8.43 15.04 5.75
CA THR A 143 7.86 14.20 6.81
C THR A 143 7.97 12.73 6.41
N TYR A 144 7.48 12.36 5.22
CA TYR A 144 7.53 10.99 4.71
C TYR A 144 8.95 10.46 4.43
N ALA A 145 9.93 11.34 4.25
CA ALA A 145 11.33 10.97 4.05
C ALA A 145 12.01 10.51 5.34
N THR A 146 11.43 10.82 6.50
CA THR A 146 11.93 10.31 7.79
C THR A 146 11.56 8.83 7.92
N VAL A 147 12.56 7.99 8.17
CA VAL A 147 12.37 6.53 8.30
C VAL A 147 12.63 6.12 9.73
N THR A 148 11.55 5.85 10.46
CA THR A 148 11.63 5.13 11.73
C THR A 148 11.85 3.65 11.45
N LYS A 149 12.92 3.07 12.02
CA LYS A 149 13.28 1.66 11.80
C LYS A 149 12.31 0.74 12.53
N GLY A 150 11.78 -0.25 11.81
CA GLY A 150 10.83 -1.21 12.35
C GLY A 150 9.42 -0.60 12.51
N ARG A 151 8.47 -1.46 12.86
CA ARG A 151 7.08 -1.07 13.14
C ARG A 151 6.94 -0.59 14.58
N LEU A 152 6.12 0.45 14.78
CA LEU A 152 5.72 0.96 16.10
C LEU A 152 4.43 0.31 16.62
N TRP A 153 3.90 -0.65 15.88
CA TRP A 153 2.63 -1.33 16.14
C TRP A 153 2.84 -2.85 16.18
N ASP A 154 1.97 -3.51 16.93
CA ASP A 154 2.00 -4.96 17.19
C ASP A 154 0.61 -5.61 17.11
N LYS A 155 -0.38 -4.87 16.59
CA LYS A 155 -1.78 -5.30 16.45
C LYS A 155 -2.39 -4.86 15.11
N PRO A 156 -3.49 -5.49 14.66
CA PRO A 156 -4.21 -5.10 13.45
C PRO A 156 -4.61 -3.62 13.47
N PHE A 157 -4.59 -2.94 12.33
CA PHE A 157 -5.07 -1.56 12.17
C PHE A 157 -6.60 -1.49 12.29
N ILE A 158 -7.13 -0.39 12.85
CA ILE A 158 -8.57 -0.10 12.90
C ILE A 158 -8.93 1.04 11.96
N LYS A 159 -10.19 1.10 11.51
CA LYS A 159 -10.69 2.34 10.88
C LYS A 159 -10.67 3.46 11.92
N PRO A 160 -10.33 4.71 11.52
CA PRO A 160 -10.28 5.83 12.46
C PRO A 160 -11.66 6.35 12.87
N LEU A 161 -12.70 5.91 12.14
CA LEU A 161 -14.10 6.21 12.35
C LEU A 161 -14.92 5.06 11.75
N ASP A 162 -15.87 4.52 12.52
CA ASP A 162 -16.83 3.55 12.01
C ASP A 162 -18.03 4.26 11.38
N SER A 163 -17.92 4.55 10.09
CA SER A 163 -18.91 5.31 9.34
C SER A 163 -18.89 4.96 7.85
N ALA A 164 -19.92 5.38 7.13
CA ALA A 164 -20.04 5.16 5.71
C ALA A 164 -18.94 5.88 4.92
N ILE A 165 -18.41 5.21 3.89
CA ILE A 165 -17.52 5.82 2.89
C ILE A 165 -18.39 6.67 1.97
N THR A 166 -18.10 7.97 1.90
CA THR A 166 -18.78 8.92 1.00
C THR A 166 -18.04 9.13 -0.30
N SER A 167 -16.71 9.00 -0.30
CA SER A 167 -15.89 9.00 -1.51
C SER A 167 -14.71 8.05 -1.31
N PRO A 168 -14.63 6.95 -2.08
CA PRO A 168 -13.55 5.98 -1.96
C PRO A 168 -12.22 6.49 -2.56
N TYR A 169 -11.14 5.79 -2.26
CA TYR A 169 -9.85 6.01 -2.90
C TYR A 169 -9.93 5.79 -4.41
N GLY A 170 -9.15 6.58 -5.15
CA GLY A 170 -8.97 6.44 -6.60
C GLY A 170 -10.10 7.01 -7.45
N SER A 171 -11.20 7.50 -6.86
CA SER A 171 -12.22 8.24 -7.61
C SER A 171 -11.56 9.38 -8.42
N ALA A 172 -11.79 9.43 -9.73
CA ALA A 172 -11.35 10.54 -10.55
C ALA A 172 -12.15 11.80 -10.16
N ARG A 173 -11.47 12.93 -9.92
CA ARG A 173 -12.10 14.16 -9.42
C ARG A 173 -11.96 15.30 -10.41
N ILE A 174 -13.07 16.01 -10.64
CA ILE A 174 -13.08 17.34 -11.24
C ILE A 174 -13.52 18.36 -10.21
N PHE A 175 -12.66 19.34 -9.89
CA PHE A 175 -13.04 20.47 -9.04
C PHE A 175 -13.44 21.66 -9.92
N ASN A 176 -14.68 22.13 -9.74
CA ASN A 176 -15.30 23.27 -10.45
C ASN A 176 -15.06 23.26 -11.98
N GLY A 177 -15.03 22.08 -12.60
CA GLY A 177 -14.78 21.92 -14.05
C GLY A 177 -13.33 22.13 -14.52
N LYS A 178 -12.38 22.46 -13.63
CA LYS A 178 -11.05 22.97 -14.00
C LYS A 178 -9.87 22.06 -13.64
N VAL A 179 -9.92 21.40 -12.49
CA VAL A 179 -8.80 20.59 -11.98
C VAL A 179 -9.15 19.11 -12.09
N ASN A 180 -8.36 18.35 -12.85
CA ASN A 180 -8.46 16.89 -12.91
C ASN A 180 -7.44 16.27 -11.96
N SER A 181 -7.91 15.39 -11.06
CA SER A 181 -7.07 14.67 -10.11
C SER A 181 -7.70 13.30 -9.79
N TYR A 182 -7.15 12.59 -8.81
CA TYR A 182 -7.76 11.42 -8.21
C TYR A 182 -7.87 11.60 -6.70
N HIS A 183 -8.74 10.83 -6.05
CA HIS A 183 -8.84 10.83 -4.62
C HIS A 183 -7.71 10.00 -3.97
N GLY A 184 -6.73 10.65 -3.35
CA GLY A 184 -5.58 10.01 -2.72
C GLY A 184 -5.81 9.41 -1.33
N GLY A 185 -7.06 9.32 -0.87
CA GLY A 185 -7.46 8.78 0.44
C GLY A 185 -8.90 8.28 0.38
N THR A 186 -9.58 8.20 1.50
CA THR A 186 -10.99 7.79 1.61
C THR A 186 -11.72 8.76 2.51
N ASP A 187 -12.88 9.23 2.05
CA ASP A 187 -13.71 10.16 2.80
C ASP A 187 -14.77 9.36 3.54
N LEU A 188 -14.83 9.56 4.85
CA LEU A 188 -15.78 8.95 5.77
C LEU A 188 -16.78 10.01 6.24
N ARG A 189 -18.06 9.66 6.26
CA ARG A 189 -19.13 10.56 6.71
C ARG A 189 -18.89 10.95 8.18
N ALA A 190 -18.75 12.24 8.45
CA ALA A 190 -18.58 12.77 9.79
C ALA A 190 -19.19 14.16 9.90
N SER A 191 -19.95 14.42 10.97
CA SER A 191 -20.35 15.79 11.35
C SER A 191 -19.16 16.50 12.00
N ILE A 192 -19.13 17.83 11.97
CA ILE A 192 -18.13 18.61 12.72
C ILE A 192 -18.17 18.20 14.20
N GLY A 193 -16.99 18.04 14.83
CA GLY A 193 -16.87 17.66 16.23
C GLY A 193 -16.81 16.14 16.48
N THR A 194 -16.98 15.29 15.46
CA THR A 194 -16.95 13.83 15.64
C THR A 194 -15.54 13.38 16.08
N PRO A 195 -15.39 12.61 17.17
CA PRO A 195 -14.08 12.12 17.61
C PRO A 195 -13.40 11.23 16.57
N ILE A 196 -12.12 11.48 16.28
CA ILE A 196 -11.31 10.73 15.33
C ILE A 196 -10.22 9.95 16.05
N LEU A 197 -10.10 8.66 15.73
CA LEU A 197 -9.20 7.74 16.40
C LEU A 197 -7.88 7.54 15.64
N ALA A 198 -6.78 7.35 16.37
CA ALA A 198 -5.55 6.82 15.80
C ALA A 198 -5.78 5.37 15.29
N THR A 199 -5.40 5.11 14.04
CA THR A 199 -5.64 3.82 13.36
C THR A 199 -4.76 2.71 13.94
N ASN A 200 -3.59 3.09 14.46
CA ASN A 200 -2.69 2.21 15.19
C ASN A 200 -1.76 3.02 16.10
N ASP A 201 -0.94 2.33 16.87
CA ASP A 201 0.15 2.92 17.64
C ASP A 201 1.14 3.63 16.71
N GLY A 202 1.67 4.78 17.15
CA GLY A 202 2.60 5.54 16.34
C GLY A 202 3.06 6.84 17.00
N LYS A 203 3.84 7.61 16.26
CA LYS A 203 4.32 8.93 16.65
C LYS A 203 3.70 9.99 15.76
N VAL A 204 3.12 11.04 16.36
CA VAL A 204 2.58 12.18 15.61
C VAL A 204 3.73 12.90 14.93
N ALA A 205 3.79 12.82 13.60
CA ALA A 205 4.89 13.32 12.78
C ALA A 205 4.67 14.78 12.32
N LEU A 206 3.41 15.17 12.10
CA LEU A 206 3.03 16.51 11.69
C LEU A 206 1.63 16.86 12.20
N VAL A 207 1.48 18.07 12.72
CA VAL A 207 0.19 18.70 13.07
C VAL A 207 0.22 20.12 12.52
N GLN A 208 -0.64 20.42 11.55
CA GLN A 208 -0.59 21.71 10.86
C GLN A 208 -1.93 22.08 10.23
N ASP A 209 -2.27 23.37 10.22
CA ASP A 209 -3.32 23.92 9.37
C ASP A 209 -2.79 24.24 7.97
N ARG A 210 -3.28 23.50 6.97
CA ARG A 210 -2.79 23.51 5.59
C ARG A 210 -3.85 24.04 4.63
N TYR A 211 -3.42 24.68 3.55
CA TYR A 211 -4.34 25.41 2.68
C TYR A 211 -5.40 24.52 2.00
N LEU A 212 -4.99 23.36 1.50
CA LEU A 212 -5.87 22.42 0.79
C LEU A 212 -6.42 21.32 1.71
N SER A 213 -5.60 20.73 2.57
CA SER A 213 -6.04 19.65 3.45
C SER A 213 -6.62 20.13 4.79
N GLY A 214 -6.66 21.44 5.02
CA GLY A 214 -7.11 22.01 6.29
C GLY A 214 -6.23 21.58 7.46
N LYS A 215 -6.81 21.57 8.65
CA LYS A 215 -6.17 21.02 9.84
C LYS A 215 -5.88 19.53 9.62
N SER A 216 -4.59 19.20 9.69
CA SER A 216 -4.06 17.91 9.27
C SER A 216 -3.19 17.28 10.35
N ILE A 217 -3.38 15.98 10.60
CA ILE A 217 -2.51 15.14 11.43
C ILE A 217 -1.88 14.04 10.58
N TYR A 218 -0.60 13.79 10.82
CA TYR A 218 0.15 12.68 10.23
C TYR A 218 0.74 11.85 11.38
N ILE A 219 0.55 10.54 11.35
CA ILE A 219 1.13 9.61 12.33
C ILE A 219 2.09 8.67 11.62
N ASP A 220 3.35 8.65 12.06
CA ASP A 220 4.35 7.66 11.68
C ASP A 220 4.12 6.38 12.47
N HIS A 221 3.90 5.28 11.76
CA HIS A 221 3.72 3.93 12.31
C HIS A 221 5.01 3.10 12.22
N GLY A 222 6.11 3.67 11.73
CA GLY A 222 7.37 2.98 11.49
C GLY A 222 7.44 2.32 10.12
N SER A 223 8.67 1.98 9.69
CA SER A 223 8.98 1.40 8.38
C SER A 223 8.33 2.12 7.19
N SER A 224 8.30 3.46 7.27
CA SER A 224 7.72 4.36 6.27
C SER A 224 6.22 4.17 6.02
N VAL A 225 5.47 3.67 7.01
CA VAL A 225 4.01 3.65 7.01
C VAL A 225 3.49 4.86 7.78
N TYR A 226 2.66 5.66 7.12
CA TYR A 226 2.02 6.81 7.72
C TYR A 226 0.50 6.73 7.55
N SER A 227 -0.24 7.16 8.56
CA SER A 227 -1.65 7.51 8.40
C SER A 227 -1.82 9.03 8.40
N VAL A 228 -2.81 9.51 7.65
CA VAL A 228 -3.13 10.93 7.53
C VAL A 228 -4.60 11.19 7.76
N TYR A 229 -4.89 12.33 8.41
CA TYR A 229 -6.22 12.75 8.86
C TYR A 229 -6.39 14.23 8.52
N PHE A 230 -7.28 14.55 7.58
CA PHE A 230 -7.45 15.90 7.07
C PHE A 230 -8.84 16.46 7.35
N HIS A 231 -9.00 17.75 7.05
CA HIS A 231 -10.24 18.51 7.19
C HIS A 231 -10.75 18.54 8.64
N LEU A 232 -9.85 18.49 9.61
CA LEU A 232 -10.19 18.46 11.04
C LEU A 232 -10.70 19.83 11.51
N ASP A 233 -11.36 19.85 12.67
CA ASP A 233 -11.79 21.07 13.36
C ASP A 233 -10.85 21.40 14.54
N GLU A 234 -10.54 20.37 15.33
CA GLU A 234 -9.75 20.50 16.57
C GLU A 234 -8.66 19.43 16.63
N PHE A 235 -7.44 19.84 17.01
CA PHE A 235 -6.34 18.92 17.33
C PHE A 235 -6.36 18.57 18.82
N LEU A 236 -6.24 17.29 19.15
CA LEU A 236 -6.14 16.81 20.55
C LEU A 236 -4.76 16.21 20.86
N VAL A 237 -3.83 16.32 19.92
CA VAL A 237 -2.44 15.90 20.02
C VAL A 237 -1.52 16.93 19.39
N LYS A 238 -0.23 16.90 19.75
CA LYS A 238 0.81 17.75 19.17
C LYS A 238 1.87 16.91 18.47
N GLN A 239 2.63 17.55 17.58
CA GLN A 239 3.77 16.90 16.93
C GLN A 239 4.76 16.37 17.98
N GLY A 240 5.18 15.13 17.80
CA GLY A 240 6.09 14.41 18.69
C GLY A 240 5.40 13.49 19.69
N ASP A 241 4.09 13.63 19.93
CA ASP A 241 3.35 12.76 20.84
C ASP A 241 3.38 11.31 20.37
N MET A 242 3.48 10.38 21.31
CA MET A 242 3.19 8.97 21.07
C MET A 242 1.70 8.73 21.27
N VAL A 243 1.06 8.06 20.32
CA VAL A 243 -0.36 7.72 20.38
C VAL A 243 -0.55 6.22 20.37
N LYS A 244 -1.63 5.78 21.01
CA LYS A 244 -2.10 4.40 20.98
C LYS A 244 -3.26 4.24 20.01
N GLN A 245 -3.35 3.07 19.38
CA GLN A 245 -4.53 2.71 18.62
C GLN A 245 -5.82 3.00 19.42
N GLY A 246 -6.81 3.60 18.77
CA GLY A 246 -8.09 3.92 19.39
C GLY A 246 -8.06 5.16 20.28
N GLN A 247 -6.90 5.79 20.50
CA GLN A 247 -6.83 7.08 21.16
C GLN A 247 -7.50 8.15 20.28
N VAL A 248 -8.33 8.99 20.87
CA VAL A 248 -8.88 10.16 20.17
C VAL A 248 -7.77 11.19 19.95
N ILE A 249 -7.52 11.55 18.69
CA ILE A 249 -6.44 12.46 18.28
C ILE A 249 -6.93 13.81 17.78
N ALA A 250 -8.19 13.90 17.39
CA ALA A 250 -8.80 15.10 16.82
C ALA A 250 -10.32 15.00 16.82
N LYS A 251 -10.96 16.10 16.41
CA LYS A 251 -12.37 16.12 15.98
C LYS A 251 -12.46 16.44 14.49
N SER A 252 -13.35 15.77 13.76
CA SER A 252 -13.62 16.06 12.35
C SER A 252 -14.17 17.46 12.15
N GLY A 253 -13.98 18.01 10.96
CA GLY A 253 -14.44 19.34 10.59
C GLY A 253 -14.73 19.46 9.10
N ASP A 254 -14.54 20.68 8.59
CA ASP A 254 -14.72 21.07 7.20
C ASP A 254 -13.64 22.09 6.76
N THR A 255 -12.45 22.02 7.35
CA THR A 255 -11.36 22.94 7.00
C THR A 255 -10.66 22.58 5.69
N GLY A 256 -10.15 23.56 4.95
CA GLY A 256 -9.39 23.33 3.70
C GLY A 256 -10.27 23.37 2.45
N ARG A 257 -10.00 22.48 1.48
CA ARG A 257 -10.76 22.35 0.22
C ARG A 257 -11.77 21.22 0.36
N VAL A 258 -12.96 21.55 0.84
CA VAL A 258 -14.07 20.61 1.03
C VAL A 258 -15.36 21.16 0.44
N SER A 259 -16.33 20.29 0.20
CA SER A 259 -17.72 20.64 -0.13
C SER A 259 -18.68 20.54 1.07
N GLY A 260 -18.20 19.99 2.19
CA GLY A 260 -18.94 19.82 3.44
C GLY A 260 -18.15 18.98 4.44
N ALA A 261 -18.68 18.86 5.67
CA ALA A 261 -18.02 18.12 6.75
C ALA A 261 -17.86 16.63 6.45
N HIS A 262 -16.64 16.13 6.63
CA HIS A 262 -16.26 14.72 6.54
C HIS A 262 -14.86 14.51 7.15
N LEU A 263 -14.47 13.25 7.35
CA LEU A 263 -13.08 12.90 7.60
C LEU A 263 -12.45 12.41 6.30
N HIS A 264 -11.38 13.04 5.85
CA HIS A 264 -10.49 12.43 4.86
C HIS A 264 -9.40 11.64 5.58
N PHE A 265 -9.32 10.34 5.29
CA PHE A 265 -8.36 9.41 5.85
C PHE A 265 -7.50 8.78 4.75
N GLY A 266 -6.19 8.71 4.96
CA GLY A 266 -5.28 8.09 4.00
C GLY A 266 -4.17 7.28 4.65
N ILE A 267 -3.61 6.37 3.87
CA ILE A 267 -2.37 5.66 4.21
C ILE A 267 -1.32 6.01 3.16
N VAL A 268 -0.11 6.30 3.64
CA VAL A 268 1.05 6.59 2.81
C VAL A 268 2.15 5.59 3.15
N VAL A 269 2.62 4.87 2.14
CA VAL A 269 3.72 3.92 2.28
C VAL A 269 4.89 4.41 1.43
N ASN A 270 6.05 4.63 2.07
CA ASN A 270 7.27 5.13 1.44
C ASN A 270 7.08 6.40 0.57
N GLY A 271 6.16 7.27 1.01
CA GLY A 271 5.79 8.52 0.34
C GLY A 271 4.79 8.38 -0.81
N THR A 272 4.17 7.22 -0.99
CA THR A 272 3.13 6.97 -2.00
C THR A 272 1.80 6.70 -1.30
N ASN A 273 0.75 7.42 -1.68
CA ASN A 273 -0.60 7.15 -1.21
C ASN A 273 -1.08 5.80 -1.75
N VAL A 274 -1.76 5.04 -0.90
CA VAL A 274 -2.41 3.77 -1.24
C VAL A 274 -3.84 3.77 -0.70
N ASP A 275 -4.68 2.89 -1.22
CA ASP A 275 -6.03 2.64 -0.76
C ASP A 275 -5.98 2.20 0.72
N ALA A 276 -6.47 3.08 1.60
CA ALA A 276 -6.36 2.90 3.04
C ALA A 276 -7.22 1.72 3.54
N MET A 277 -8.35 1.44 2.89
CA MET A 277 -9.23 0.33 3.29
C MET A 277 -8.61 -1.00 2.90
N ASP A 278 -8.08 -1.09 1.68
CA ASP A 278 -7.35 -2.24 1.17
C ASP A 278 -6.06 -2.50 1.99
N PHE A 279 -5.32 -1.44 2.34
CA PHE A 279 -4.14 -1.56 3.22
C PHE A 279 -4.50 -2.18 4.57
N ILE A 280 -5.56 -1.69 5.23
CA ILE A 280 -6.00 -2.22 6.53
C ILE A 280 -6.36 -3.70 6.39
N GLU A 281 -7.12 -4.08 5.36
CA GLU A 281 -7.49 -5.48 5.12
C GLU A 281 -6.25 -6.37 4.91
N GLN A 282 -5.36 -6.01 3.99
CA GLN A 282 -4.18 -6.79 3.66
C GLN A 282 -3.23 -6.95 4.85
N VAL A 283 -2.97 -5.87 5.59
CA VAL A 283 -2.04 -5.89 6.74
C VAL A 283 -2.63 -6.64 7.92
N ASN A 284 -3.94 -6.52 8.14
CA ASN A 284 -4.61 -7.24 9.22
C ASN A 284 -4.59 -8.76 8.99
N ALA A 285 -4.62 -9.21 7.73
CA ALA A 285 -4.51 -10.64 7.38
C ALA A 285 -3.14 -11.26 7.71
N LEU A 286 -2.15 -10.48 8.15
CA LEU A 286 -0.86 -10.99 8.61
C LEU A 286 -0.86 -11.45 10.07
N PHE A 287 -1.86 -11.06 10.86
CA PHE A 287 -2.03 -11.43 12.26
C PHE A 287 -2.79 -12.75 12.39
#